data_AF-A0A7S3IAJ1-F1
#
_entry.id   AF-A0A7S3IAJ1-F1
#
_cell.length_a   1.000
_cell.length_b   1.000
_cell.length_c   1.000
_cell.angle_alpha   90.00
_cell.angle_beta   90.00
_cell.angle_gamma   90.00
#
_symmetry.space_group_name_H-M   'P 1'
#
loop_
_entity.id
_entity.type
_entity.pdbx_description
1 polymer ?
#
loop_
_entity_poly.entity_id
_entity_poly.type
_entity_poly.pdbx_seq_one_letter_code
_entity_poly.pdbx_strand_id
1 'polypeptide(L)'
;KDSSEVDLSSILFLLGILKIYRIARLNRIINFMRAKYDVKLLLRICQLLFFLLMYVHLVACAWWIIVSYDQNWVPPADQSQIFEAEATYKYWVSFYNSVMMLVGADVGPRNRTQTCFASFLIIFGALITAVMFGNMAVLMS
;
A
#
# COMPACT_ATOMS: atom_id res chain seq x y z
N LYS A 1 5.25 21.32 21.70
CA LYS A 1 4.06 22.17 21.48
C LYS A 1 4.06 22.53 20.01
N ASP A 2 3.57 21.61 19.17
CA ASP A 2 3.20 21.81 17.77
C ASP A 2 2.44 20.55 17.36
N SER A 3 1.17 20.52 17.75
CA SER A 3 0.23 19.42 17.51
C SER A 3 -0.88 19.85 16.53
N SER A 4 -0.63 20.89 15.74
CA SER A 4 -1.60 21.51 14.84
C SER A 4 -1.18 21.55 13.37
N GLU A 5 -0.03 20.98 13.01
CA GLU A 5 0.22 20.60 11.61
C GLU A 5 -0.12 19.12 11.46
N VAL A 6 -1.42 18.83 11.38
CA VAL A 6 -1.83 17.72 10.53
C VAL A 6 -1.41 18.14 9.12
N ASP A 7 -0.21 17.71 8.78
CA ASP A 7 0.55 18.02 7.58
C ASP A 7 -0.39 18.24 6.38
N LEU A 8 -0.40 19.45 5.83
CA LEU A 8 -1.21 19.81 4.65
C LEU A 8 -0.95 18.83 3.48
N SER A 9 0.27 18.29 3.44
CA SER A 9 0.72 17.19 2.58
C SER A 9 -0.04 15.88 2.82
N SER A 10 -0.41 15.53 4.05
CA SER A 10 -1.22 14.35 4.41
C SER A 10 -2.67 14.48 3.92
N ILE A 11 -3.26 15.67 4.02
CA ILE A 11 -4.60 15.97 3.46
C ILE A 11 -4.56 15.97 1.92
N LEU A 12 -3.50 16.52 1.32
CA LEU A 12 -3.28 16.44 -0.12
C LEU A 12 -3.07 15.00 -0.61
N PHE A 13 -2.48 14.12 0.21
CA PHE A 13 -2.33 12.69 -0.06
C PHE A 13 -3.68 11.95 -0.02
N LEU A 14 -4.53 12.27 0.96
CA LEU A 14 -5.92 11.79 1.05
C LEU A 14 -6.77 12.29 -0.14
N LEU A 15 -6.57 13.52 -0.60
CA LEU A 15 -7.18 14.03 -1.83
C LEU A 15 -6.58 13.40 -3.09
N GLY A 16 -5.33 12.94 -3.03
CA GLY A 16 -4.68 12.11 -4.05
C GLY A 16 -5.33 10.74 -4.21
N ILE A 17 -5.86 10.13 -3.13
CA ILE A 17 -6.61 8.87 -3.16
C ILE A 17 -7.89 8.97 -4.02
N LEU A 18 -8.52 10.16 -4.12
CA LEU A 18 -9.65 10.36 -5.04
C LEU A 18 -9.25 10.25 -6.52
N LYS A 19 -7.94 10.40 -6.87
CA LYS A 19 -7.46 10.17 -8.24
C LYS A 19 -7.45 8.68 -8.64
N ILE A 20 -7.68 7.75 -7.72
CA ILE A 20 -7.88 6.30 -8.02
C ILE A 20 -9.06 6.09 -8.98
N TYR A 21 -10.03 7.00 -9.02
CA TYR A 21 -11.11 6.99 -10.03
C TYR A 21 -10.60 6.96 -11.48
N ARG A 22 -9.44 7.56 -11.79
CA ARG A 22 -8.88 7.53 -13.15
C ARG A 22 -8.39 6.14 -13.55
N ILE A 23 -7.96 5.32 -12.61
CA ILE A 23 -7.50 3.95 -12.87
C ILE A 23 -8.69 3.03 -13.21
N ALA A 24 -9.88 3.28 -12.67
CA ALA A 24 -11.11 2.58 -13.11
C ALA A 24 -11.43 2.81 -14.60
N ARG A 25 -10.97 3.93 -15.20
CA ARG A 25 -11.08 4.16 -16.65
C ARG A 25 -10.14 3.29 -17.48
N LEU A 26 -9.04 2.79 -16.91
CA LEU A 26 -8.09 1.92 -17.60
C LEU A 26 -8.70 0.55 -17.94
N ASN A 27 -9.59 0.04 -17.06
CA ASN A 27 -10.41 -1.15 -17.33
C ASN A 27 -11.24 -1.00 -18.60
N ARG A 28 -11.77 0.20 -18.87
CA ARG A 28 -12.54 0.49 -20.08
C ARG A 28 -11.64 0.40 -21.32
N ILE A 29 -10.45 1.00 -21.28
CA ILE A 29 -9.51 1.04 -22.42
C ILE A 29 -9.04 -0.38 -22.80
N ILE A 30 -8.71 -1.23 -21.82
CA ILE A 30 -8.27 -2.61 -22.08
C ILE A 30 -9.40 -3.47 -22.67
N ASN A 31 -10.66 -3.20 -22.33
CA ASN A 31 -11.80 -3.89 -22.93
C ASN A 31 -12.09 -3.46 -24.37
N PHE A 32 -11.80 -2.22 -24.74
CA PHE A 32 -11.99 -1.72 -26.11
C PHE A 32 -10.82 -2.03 -27.05
N MET A 33 -9.69 -2.51 -26.53
CA MET A 33 -8.52 -2.83 -27.33
C MET A 33 -8.68 -4.19 -28.03
N ARG A 34 -8.71 -4.20 -29.37
CA ARG A 34 -8.64 -5.41 -30.20
C ARG A 34 -7.20 -5.92 -30.33
N ALA A 35 -6.59 -6.30 -29.21
CA ALA A 35 -5.25 -6.90 -29.17
C ALA A 35 -5.32 -8.44 -29.26
N LYS A 36 -4.21 -9.09 -29.63
CA LYS A 36 -4.06 -10.55 -29.57
C LYS A 36 -4.34 -11.06 -28.15
N TYR A 37 -4.87 -12.28 -28.03
CA TYR A 37 -5.24 -12.90 -26.75
C TYR A 37 -4.12 -12.82 -25.71
N ASP A 38 -2.89 -13.18 -26.09
CA ASP A 38 -1.73 -13.17 -25.19
C ASP A 38 -1.37 -11.76 -24.68
N VAL A 39 -1.46 -10.75 -25.56
CA VAL A 39 -1.19 -9.36 -25.20
C VAL A 39 -2.28 -8.82 -24.27
N LYS A 40 -3.54 -9.20 -24.49
CA LYS A 40 -4.66 -8.83 -23.62
C LYS A 40 -4.53 -9.46 -22.23
N LEU A 41 -4.07 -10.72 -22.16
CA LEU A 41 -3.79 -11.42 -20.91
C LEU A 41 -2.65 -10.72 -20.14
N LEU A 42 -1.52 -10.45 -20.82
CA LEU A 42 -0.37 -9.76 -20.22
C LEU A 42 -0.76 -8.37 -19.70
N LEU A 43 -1.54 -7.59 -20.46
CA LEU A 43 -2.01 -6.28 -20.03
C LEU A 43 -2.90 -6.36 -18.78
N ARG A 44 -3.76 -7.37 -18.68
CA ARG A 44 -4.59 -7.59 -17.48
C ARG A 44 -3.74 -7.93 -16.26
N ILE A 45 -2.75 -8.81 -16.40
CA ILE A 45 -1.82 -9.17 -15.32
C ILE A 45 -0.99 -7.96 -14.89
N CYS A 46 -0.45 -7.21 -15.86
CA CYS A 46 0.31 -5.99 -15.61
C CYS A 46 -0.55 -4.94 -14.87
N GLN A 47 -1.82 -4.80 -15.25
CA GLN A 47 -2.75 -3.93 -14.56
C GLN A 47 -3.00 -4.37 -13.10
N LEU A 48 -3.21 -5.66 -12.85
CA LEU A 48 -3.35 -6.23 -11.51
C LEU A 48 -2.11 -5.95 -10.64
N LEU A 49 -0.91 -6.14 -11.19
CA LEU A 49 0.35 -5.83 -10.50
C LEU A 49 0.46 -4.33 -10.18
N PHE A 50 0.07 -3.46 -11.12
CA PHE A 50 0.08 -2.01 -10.88
C PHE A 50 -0.90 -1.61 -9.77
N PHE A 51 -2.09 -2.22 -9.71
CA PHE A 51 -3.03 -2.03 -8.61
C PHE A 51 -2.44 -2.47 -7.27
N LEU A 52 -1.73 -3.60 -7.24
CA LEU A 52 -1.07 -4.10 -6.03
C LEU A 52 0.01 -3.13 -5.54
N LEU A 53 0.88 -2.64 -6.44
CA LEU A 53 1.91 -1.66 -6.10
C LEU A 53 1.31 -0.35 -5.56
N MET A 54 0.21 0.12 -6.16
CA MET A 54 -0.50 1.27 -5.65
C MET A 54 -1.10 1.04 -4.27
N TYR A 55 -1.70 -0.13 -4.03
CA TYR A 55 -2.18 -0.50 -2.70
C TYR A 55 -1.05 -0.45 -1.66
N VAL A 56 0.10 -1.06 -1.95
CA VAL A 56 1.26 -1.05 -1.03
C VAL A 56 1.77 0.36 -0.77
N HIS A 57 1.84 1.23 -1.79
CA HIS A 57 2.23 2.63 -1.61
C HIS A 57 1.27 3.39 -0.68
N LEU A 58 -0.05 3.19 -0.83
CA LEU A 58 -1.05 3.81 0.03
C LEU A 58 -0.92 3.35 1.48
N VAL A 59 -0.73 2.04 1.68
CA VAL A 59 -0.49 1.46 3.00
C VAL A 59 0.80 2.01 3.61
N ALA A 60 1.87 2.15 2.83
CA ALA A 60 3.14 2.70 3.28
C ALA A 60 3.03 4.16 3.73
N CYS A 61 2.34 4.99 2.96
CA CYS A 61 2.10 6.38 3.33
C CYS A 61 1.20 6.48 4.57
N ALA A 62 0.15 5.67 4.66
CA ALA A 62 -0.73 5.64 5.83
C ALA A 62 0.01 5.18 7.10
N TRP A 63 0.85 4.14 6.97
CA TRP A 63 1.69 3.65 8.05
C TRP A 63 2.68 4.70 8.53
N TRP A 64 3.36 5.39 7.60
CA TRP A 64 4.31 6.43 7.94
C TRP A 64 3.66 7.60 8.70
N ILE A 65 2.44 8.00 8.33
CA ILE A 65 1.70 9.06 9.05
C ILE A 65 1.43 8.65 10.51
N ILE A 66 0.97 7.42 10.72
CA ILE A 66 0.65 6.91 12.07
C ILE A 66 1.92 6.81 12.93
N VAL A 67 3.00 6.31 12.34
CA VAL A 67 4.29 6.15 13.02
C VAL A 67 4.92 7.52 13.32
N SER A 68 4.81 8.48 12.41
CA SER A 68 5.36 9.83 12.59
C SER A 68 4.64 10.62 13.68
N TYR A 69 3.35 10.35 13.92
CA TYR A 69 2.57 10.99 14.98
C TYR A 69 3.04 10.57 16.38
N ASP A 70 3.38 9.30 16.56
CA ASP A 70 3.69 8.71 17.86
C ASP A 70 5.19 8.62 18.14
N GLN A 71 6.04 8.60 17.10
CA GLN A 71 7.51 8.53 17.16
C GLN A 71 8.09 7.38 18.02
N ASN A 72 7.27 6.39 18.37
CA ASN A 72 7.65 5.28 19.26
C ASN A 72 7.87 3.94 18.53
N TRP A 73 7.61 3.90 17.22
CA TRP A 73 7.75 2.67 16.44
C TRP A 73 9.19 2.46 15.96
N VAL A 74 9.64 1.20 16.01
CA VAL A 74 10.96 0.77 15.56
C VAL A 74 10.77 -0.48 14.68
N PRO A 75 11.31 -0.52 13.45
CA PRO A 75 11.07 -1.59 12.52
C PRO A 75 11.76 -2.86 13.02
N PRO A 76 11.14 -4.04 12.85
CA PRO A 76 11.76 -5.30 13.26
C PRO A 76 13.09 -5.57 12.55
N ALA A 77 13.27 -5.07 11.33
CA ALA A 77 14.45 -5.29 10.50
C ALA A 77 15.67 -4.45 10.92
N ASP A 78 15.46 -3.29 11.56
CA ASP A 78 16.55 -2.43 12.00
C ASP A 78 16.16 -1.69 13.29
N GLN A 79 16.96 -1.85 14.36
CA GLN A 79 16.71 -1.20 15.65
C GLN A 79 17.27 0.24 15.71
N SER A 80 17.68 0.80 14.57
CA SER A 80 18.19 2.16 14.45
C SER A 80 17.10 3.23 14.61
N GLN A 81 17.50 4.45 15.00
CA GLN A 81 16.60 5.61 15.09
C GLN A 81 16.23 6.11 13.68
N ILE A 82 15.29 5.43 13.04
CA ILE A 82 14.75 5.75 11.70
C ILE A 82 14.29 7.21 11.57
N PHE A 83 13.82 7.83 12.66
CA PHE A 83 13.31 9.20 12.65
C PHE A 83 14.39 10.24 12.31
N GLU A 84 15.66 9.93 12.55
CA GLU A 84 16.80 10.81 12.22
C GLU A 84 17.38 10.53 10.82
N ALA A 85 16.98 9.43 10.17
CA ALA A 85 17.51 9.04 8.87
C ALA A 85 17.02 9.90 7.70
N GLU A 86 17.66 9.73 6.54
CA GLU A 86 17.29 10.41 5.29
C GLU A 86 15.84 10.07 4.85
N ALA A 87 15.16 11.02 4.22
CA ALA A 87 13.79 10.85 3.71
C ALA A 87 13.65 9.65 2.76
N THR A 88 14.65 9.40 1.92
CA THR A 88 14.70 8.27 1.00
C THR A 88 14.66 6.94 1.76
N TYR A 89 15.48 6.82 2.81
CA TYR A 89 15.55 5.62 3.64
C TYR A 89 14.22 5.38 4.38
N LYS A 90 13.63 6.43 4.96
CA LYS A 90 12.31 6.40 5.63
C LYS A 90 11.20 5.86 4.73
N TYR A 91 11.17 6.31 3.46
CA TYR A 91 10.21 5.83 2.47
C TYR A 91 10.37 4.34 2.18
N TRP A 92 11.59 3.88 1.88
CA TRP A 92 11.85 2.48 1.54
C TRP A 92 11.59 1.52 2.71
N VAL A 93 11.93 1.92 3.93
CA VAL A 93 11.63 1.13 5.14
C VAL A 93 10.11 1.00 5.34
N SER A 94 9.36 2.07 5.17
CA SER A 94 7.89 2.05 5.30
C SER A 94 7.24 1.22 4.20
N PHE A 95 7.77 1.29 2.99
CA PHE A 95 7.35 0.49 1.85
C PHE A 95 7.59 -1.01 2.11
N TYR A 96 8.77 -1.38 2.58
CA TYR A 96 9.11 -2.75 2.95
C TYR A 96 8.18 -3.30 4.04
N ASN A 97 7.94 -2.54 5.11
CA ASN A 97 7.03 -2.95 6.18
C ASN A 97 5.57 -3.10 5.70
N SER A 98 5.15 -2.33 4.70
CA SER A 98 3.80 -2.44 4.12
C SER A 98 3.63 -3.69 3.27
N VAL A 99 4.68 -4.11 2.56
CA VAL A 99 4.70 -5.41 1.88
C VAL A 99 4.62 -6.55 2.90
N MET A 100 5.32 -6.43 4.04
CA MET A 100 5.23 -7.40 5.12
C MET A 100 3.80 -7.51 5.68
N MET A 101 3.11 -6.39 5.89
CA MET A 101 1.69 -6.40 6.30
C MET A 101 0.76 -7.03 5.27
N LEU A 102 1.01 -6.81 3.97
CA LEU A 102 0.22 -7.42 2.89
C LEU A 102 0.33 -8.96 2.93
N VAL A 103 1.51 -9.48 3.25
CA VAL A 103 1.78 -10.94 3.37
C VAL A 103 1.33 -11.49 4.73
N GLY A 104 1.06 -10.61 5.70
CA GLY A 104 0.65 -10.98 7.06
C GLY A 104 1.82 -11.24 8.02
N ALA A 105 3.01 -10.74 7.70
CA ALA A 105 4.16 -10.77 8.61
C ALA A 105 4.07 -9.67 9.68
N ASP A 106 4.76 -9.88 10.80
CA ASP A 106 4.74 -8.94 11.92
C ASP A 106 5.59 -7.69 11.63
N VAL A 107 5.07 -6.55 12.07
CA VAL A 107 5.61 -5.20 11.92
C VAL A 107 5.94 -4.56 13.26
N GLY A 108 5.76 -5.29 14.37
CA GLY A 108 6.16 -4.88 15.71
C GLY A 108 5.47 -3.60 16.21
N PRO A 109 4.12 -3.51 16.18
CA PRO A 109 3.41 -2.34 16.69
C PRO A 109 3.66 -2.17 18.21
N ARG A 110 3.94 -0.94 18.65
CA ARG A 110 4.17 -0.63 20.08
C ARG A 110 2.94 -0.07 20.77
N ASN A 111 2.08 0.60 20.02
CA ASN A 111 0.90 1.27 20.55
C ASN A 111 -0.41 0.57 20.17
N ARG A 112 -1.44 0.71 21.03
CA ARG A 112 -2.78 0.15 20.80
C ARG A 112 -3.38 0.59 19.47
N THR A 113 -3.14 1.84 19.07
CA THR A 113 -3.59 2.40 17.78
C THR A 113 -2.89 1.75 16.59
N GLN A 114 -1.57 1.56 16.67
CA GLN A 114 -0.77 0.86 15.65
C GLN A 114 -1.19 -0.60 15.53
N THR A 115 -1.40 -1.30 16.65
CA THR A 115 -1.84 -2.71 16.66
C THR A 115 -3.23 -2.86 16.04
N CYS A 116 -4.17 -1.98 16.40
CA CYS A 116 -5.51 -1.99 15.82
C CYS A 116 -5.46 -1.77 14.30
N PHE A 117 -4.74 -0.74 13.85
CA PHE A 117 -4.59 -0.43 12.43
C PHE A 117 -3.89 -1.54 11.64
N ALA A 118 -2.79 -2.09 12.16
CA ALA A 118 -2.06 -3.20 11.54
C ALA A 118 -2.96 -4.45 11.43
N SER A 119 -3.75 -4.75 12.46
CA SER A 119 -4.69 -5.89 12.43
C SER A 119 -5.73 -5.75 11.31
N PHE A 120 -6.33 -4.56 11.16
CA PHE A 120 -7.26 -4.29 10.06
C PHE A 120 -6.61 -4.41 8.69
N LEU A 121 -5.38 -3.89 8.53
CA LEU A 121 -4.66 -3.94 7.27
C LEU A 121 -4.23 -5.34 6.87
N ILE A 122 -3.84 -6.19 7.82
CA ILE A 122 -3.48 -7.59 7.54
C ILE A 122 -4.71 -8.36 7.04
N ILE A 123 -5.87 -8.18 7.68
CA ILE A 123 -7.13 -8.81 7.24
C ILE A 123 -7.50 -8.32 5.83
N PHE A 124 -7.42 -7.02 5.59
CA PHE A 124 -7.74 -6.43 4.29
C PHE A 124 -6.73 -6.84 3.20
N GLY A 125 -5.45 -6.94 3.54
CA GLY A 125 -4.39 -7.45 2.68
C GLY A 125 -4.61 -8.92 2.28
N ALA A 126 -5.03 -9.75 3.23
CA ALA A 126 -5.39 -11.15 2.96
C ALA A 126 -6.59 -11.26 1.99
N LEU A 127 -7.60 -10.40 2.11
CA LEU A 127 -8.72 -10.35 1.17
C LEU A 127 -8.28 -9.92 -0.24
N ILE A 128 -7.43 -8.90 -0.35
CA ILE A 128 -6.92 -8.42 -1.65
C ILE A 128 -6.10 -9.50 -2.34
N THR A 129 -5.19 -10.15 -1.62
CA THR A 129 -4.36 -11.22 -2.18
C THR A 129 -5.22 -12.40 -2.63
N ALA A 130 -6.24 -12.79 -1.86
CA ALA A 130 -7.20 -13.81 -2.25
C ALA A 130 -7.97 -13.46 -3.54
N VAL A 131 -8.49 -12.23 -3.65
CA VAL A 131 -9.19 -11.75 -4.85
C VAL A 131 -8.27 -11.71 -6.06
N MET A 132 -7.01 -11.31 -5.87
CA MET A 132 -6.01 -11.30 -6.94
C MET A 132 -5.74 -12.70 -7.49
N PHE A 133 -5.52 -13.69 -6.62
CA PHE A 133 -5.32 -15.08 -7.05
C PHE A 133 -6.56 -15.64 -7.74
N GLY A 134 -7.77 -15.33 -7.24
CA GLY A 134 -9.03 -15.72 -7.88
C GLY A 134 -9.17 -15.15 -9.29
N ASN A 135 -8.86 -13.87 -9.49
CA ASN A 135 -8.90 -13.24 -10.81
C ASN A 135 -7.86 -13.81 -11.76
N MET A 136 -6.67 -14.18 -11.28
CA MET A 136 -5.66 -14.84 -12.11
C MET A 136 -6.08 -16.27 -12.50
N ALA A 137 -6.69 -17.04 -11.59
CA ALA A 137 -7.16 -18.39 -11.88
C ALA A 137 -8.22 -18.40 -13.01
N VAL A 138 -9.20 -17.49 -12.96
CA VAL A 138 -10.24 -17.34 -14.00
C VAL A 138 -9.66 -16.90 -15.35
N LEU A 139 -8.53 -16.18 -15.35
CA LEU A 139 -7.86 -15.77 -16.58
C LEU A 139 -7.03 -16.91 -17.22
N MET A 140 -6.68 -17.94 -16.44
CA MET A 140 -5.88 -19.08 -16.90
C MET A 140 -6.74 -20.30 -17.31
N SER A 141 -8.00 -20.36 -16.87
CA SER A 141 -9.01 -21.33 -17.31
C SER A 141 -9.65 -20.94 -18.63
#